data_AF-A0A0D9QTW2-F1
#
_entry.id   AF-A0A0D9QTW2-F1
#
_cell.length_a   1.000
_cell.length_b   1.000
_cell.length_c   1.000
_cell.angle_alpha   90.00
_cell.angle_beta   90.00
_cell.angle_gamma   90.00
#
_symmetry.space_group_name_H-M   'P 1'
#
loop_
_entity.id
_entity.type
_entity.pdbx_description
1 polymer ?
#
loop_
_entity_poly.entity_id
_entity_poly.type
_entity_poly.pdbx_seq_one_letter_code
_entity_poly.pdbx_strand_id
1 'polypeptide(L)'
;MMSDIDNLDQTNHDDGPYDEKNFEVYDKYDQDNDNKVLNQHKMGKLISEKYLPDFINEDVFFIGEIVSRQDNLISLKSVNGNYVECVIKDKLINAYTKYVGIKGTVSEDLKIVETRGVIQLDEVNFEVVNEYVNICMENSNSEVFLSSY
;
A
#
# COMPACT_ATOMS: atom_id res chain seq x y z
N MET A 1 49.92 -24.56 36.51
CA MET A 1 49.10 -25.43 35.65
C MET A 1 48.29 -26.28 36.60
N MET A 2 47.03 -25.91 36.80
CA MET A 2 46.14 -26.49 37.82
C MET A 2 45.11 -27.38 37.12
N SER A 3 44.93 -28.54 37.72
CA SER A 3 44.01 -29.62 37.41
C SER A 3 42.56 -29.26 37.73
N ASP A 4 41.66 -30.04 37.11
CA ASP A 4 40.39 -30.57 37.61
C ASP A 4 39.14 -30.24 36.77
N ILE A 5 38.37 -31.31 36.62
CA ILE A 5 37.28 -31.59 35.69
C ILE A 5 35.92 -31.48 36.41
N ASP A 6 34.86 -31.28 35.61
CA ASP A 6 33.42 -31.51 35.87
C ASP A 6 32.60 -30.51 36.71
N ASN A 7 31.74 -29.74 36.00
CA ASN A 7 30.28 -29.97 35.96
C ASN A 7 29.58 -28.80 35.28
N LEU A 8 28.92 -29.05 34.14
CA LEU A 8 27.63 -28.43 33.80
C LEU A 8 27.00 -29.17 32.61
N ASP A 9 26.28 -30.19 33.01
CA ASP A 9 24.93 -30.56 32.59
C ASP A 9 24.64 -30.98 31.13
N GLN A 10 24.01 -32.15 31.08
CA GLN A 10 23.62 -32.92 29.90
C GLN A 10 22.41 -32.30 29.22
N THR A 11 22.43 -32.17 27.90
CA THR A 11 21.22 -32.44 27.10
C THR A 11 21.62 -33.27 25.89
N ASN A 12 21.16 -34.52 25.91
CA ASN A 12 21.40 -35.51 24.87
C ASN A 12 20.67 -35.12 23.59
N HIS A 13 21.36 -35.22 22.47
CA HIS A 13 20.76 -35.42 21.15
C HIS A 13 19.89 -36.68 21.16
N ASP A 14 18.69 -36.58 20.61
CA ASP A 14 18.09 -37.70 19.88
C ASP A 14 17.29 -37.16 18.70
N ASP A 15 17.72 -37.57 17.51
CA ASP A 15 17.11 -37.29 16.21
C ASP A 15 15.89 -38.20 16.03
N GLY A 16 14.70 -37.60 15.94
CA GLY A 16 13.46 -38.29 15.57
C GLY A 16 12.95 -37.81 14.20
N PRO A 17 12.39 -38.70 13.35
CA PRO A 17 12.08 -38.38 11.95
C PRO A 17 10.85 -37.47 11.86
N TYR A 18 10.93 -36.44 11.02
CA TYR A 18 9.79 -35.59 10.68
C TYR A 18 8.72 -36.41 9.95
N ASP A 19 7.62 -36.68 10.64
CA ASP A 19 6.43 -37.33 10.09
C ASP A 19 5.78 -36.40 9.04
N GLU A 20 5.97 -36.77 7.79
CA GLU A 20 5.27 -36.23 6.63
C GLU A 20 3.82 -36.74 6.66
N LYS A 21 2.90 -35.94 7.20
CA LYS A 21 1.43 -35.96 6.93
C LYS A 21 0.68 -34.94 7.80
N ASN A 22 0.15 -33.89 7.16
CA ASN A 22 -1.19 -33.30 7.39
C ASN A 22 -1.24 -31.85 6.87
N PHE A 23 -1.46 -31.68 5.57
CA PHE A 23 -1.95 -30.41 5.01
C PHE A 23 -3.05 -30.66 3.96
N GLU A 24 -3.85 -31.71 4.14
CA GLU A 24 -5.06 -31.94 3.34
C GLU A 24 -6.32 -31.54 4.11
N VAL A 25 -6.51 -30.25 4.41
CA VAL A 25 -7.87 -29.70 4.61
C VAL A 25 -7.83 -28.19 4.35
N TYR A 26 -7.94 -27.75 3.10
CA TYR A 26 -8.59 -26.47 2.75
C TYR A 26 -9.03 -26.44 1.27
N ASP A 27 -9.44 -27.59 0.72
CA ASP A 27 -10.18 -27.63 -0.54
C ASP A 27 -11.66 -27.76 -0.26
N LYS A 28 -12.36 -26.63 -0.42
CA LYS A 28 -13.78 -26.42 -0.78
C LYS A 28 -14.38 -25.25 -0.02
N TYR A 29 -14.15 -24.05 -0.54
CA TYR A 29 -15.11 -22.98 -0.46
C TYR A 29 -15.48 -22.56 -1.88
N ASP A 30 -16.79 -22.44 -2.12
CA ASP A 30 -17.42 -22.18 -3.41
C ASP A 30 -16.80 -20.97 -4.13
N GLN A 31 -16.26 -21.24 -5.31
CA GLN A 31 -15.44 -20.35 -6.13
C GLN A 31 -16.22 -19.19 -6.80
N ASP A 32 -17.53 -19.06 -6.53
CA ASP A 32 -18.42 -18.15 -7.28
C ASP A 32 -18.79 -16.86 -6.55
N ASN A 33 -18.44 -16.69 -5.26
CA ASN A 33 -18.89 -15.53 -4.47
C ASN A 33 -17.78 -14.55 -4.05
N ASP A 34 -16.50 -14.94 -4.13
CA ASP A 34 -15.39 -14.11 -3.69
C ASP A 34 -15.12 -12.90 -4.59
N ASN A 35 -15.52 -12.97 -5.86
CA ASN A 35 -15.36 -11.87 -6.81
C ASN A 35 -16.21 -10.64 -6.47
N LYS A 36 -17.32 -10.80 -5.75
CA LYS A 36 -18.16 -9.67 -5.30
C LYS A 36 -17.64 -9.02 -4.02
N VAL A 37 -17.04 -9.79 -3.12
CA VAL A 37 -16.56 -9.31 -1.81
C VAL A 37 -15.19 -8.62 -1.96
N LEU A 38 -14.33 -9.09 -2.85
CA LEU A 38 -13.04 -8.42 -3.16
C LEU A 38 -13.19 -7.04 -3.82
N ASN A 39 -14.28 -6.79 -4.56
CA ASN A 39 -14.52 -5.51 -5.21
C ASN A 39 -14.97 -4.40 -4.23
N GLN A 40 -15.49 -4.72 -3.05
CA GLN A 40 -15.92 -3.72 -2.06
C GLN A 40 -14.75 -3.06 -1.30
N HIS A 41 -13.54 -3.60 -1.44
CA HIS A 41 -12.32 -3.12 -0.78
C HIS A 41 -11.15 -2.86 -1.74
N LYS A 42 -11.41 -2.65 -3.04
CA LYS A 42 -10.36 -2.17 -3.95
C LYS A 42 -9.88 -0.80 -3.47
N MET A 43 -8.74 -0.75 -2.78
CA MET A 43 -7.98 0.50 -2.65
C MET A 43 -7.73 1.01 -4.07
N GLY A 44 -7.95 2.31 -4.30
CA GLY A 44 -7.60 2.92 -5.59
C GLY A 44 -6.13 2.67 -5.90
N LYS A 45 -5.76 2.62 -7.18
CA LYS A 45 -4.36 2.34 -7.55
C LYS A 45 -3.46 3.44 -6.99
N LEU A 46 -2.32 3.04 -6.41
CA LEU A 46 -1.30 4.00 -5.99
C LEU A 46 -0.68 4.61 -7.25
N ILE A 47 -0.86 5.91 -7.44
CA ILE A 47 -0.37 6.63 -8.62
C ILE A 47 0.49 7.82 -8.22
N SER A 48 1.35 8.24 -9.13
CA SER A 48 1.94 9.58 -9.12
C SER A 48 1.13 10.51 -10.02
N GLU A 49 1.40 11.81 -9.93
CA GLU A 49 0.66 12.83 -10.65
C GLU A 49 0.80 12.73 -12.17
N LYS A 50 1.89 12.10 -12.65
CA LYS A 50 2.13 11.83 -14.07
C LYS A 50 1.01 11.03 -14.72
N TYR A 51 0.35 10.17 -13.95
CA TYR A 51 -0.67 9.26 -14.44
C TYR A 51 -2.09 9.80 -14.27
N LEU A 52 -2.31 10.96 -13.64
CA LEU A 52 -3.66 11.51 -13.45
C LEU A 52 -4.52 11.53 -14.73
N PRO A 53 -3.99 11.90 -15.91
CA PRO A 53 -4.78 11.89 -17.15
C PRO A 53 -5.30 10.50 -17.54
N ASP A 54 -4.59 9.43 -17.17
CA ASP A 54 -4.96 8.05 -17.48
C ASP A 54 -6.01 7.48 -16.51
N PHE A 55 -6.27 8.19 -15.40
CA PHE A 55 -7.12 7.73 -14.31
C PHE A 55 -8.35 8.63 -14.08
N ILE A 56 -8.73 9.46 -15.06
CA ILE A 56 -9.92 10.32 -14.97
C ILE A 56 -11.17 9.47 -14.69
N ASN A 57 -11.96 9.88 -13.69
CA ASN A 57 -13.12 9.17 -13.15
C ASN A 57 -12.80 7.81 -12.52
N GLU A 58 -11.53 7.48 -12.29
CA GLU A 58 -11.11 6.28 -11.56
C GLU A 58 -10.73 6.59 -10.11
N ASP A 59 -10.91 5.58 -9.25
CA ASP A 59 -10.48 5.62 -7.85
C ASP A 59 -8.97 5.38 -7.75
N VAL A 60 -8.28 6.28 -7.05
CA VAL A 60 -6.82 6.29 -6.87
C VAL A 60 -6.45 6.43 -5.39
N PHE A 61 -5.23 6.03 -5.08
CA PHE A 61 -4.55 6.37 -3.84
C PHE A 61 -3.36 7.26 -4.17
N PHE A 62 -3.32 8.47 -3.60
CA PHE A 62 -2.30 9.45 -3.93
C PHE A 62 -1.59 9.94 -2.67
N ILE A 63 -0.26 9.88 -2.67
CA ILE A 63 0.57 10.31 -1.54
C ILE A 63 1.27 11.61 -1.92
N GLY A 64 1.21 12.60 -1.03
CA GLY A 64 1.91 13.85 -1.23
C GLY A 64 2.21 14.59 0.07
N GLU A 65 3.12 15.56 -0.04
CA GLU A 65 3.49 16.49 1.02
C GLU A 65 2.52 17.68 0.99
N ILE A 66 1.96 18.04 2.14
CA ILE A 66 1.06 19.19 2.24
C ILE A 66 1.86 20.49 2.08
N VAL A 67 1.50 21.28 1.08
CA VAL A 67 2.14 22.57 0.78
C VAL A 67 1.26 23.72 1.23
N SER A 68 -0.05 23.59 1.04
CA SER A 68 -1.02 24.60 1.44
C SER A 68 -2.38 23.98 1.78
N ARG A 69 -3.16 24.69 2.60
CA ARG A 69 -4.52 24.34 2.98
C ARG A 69 -5.42 25.57 2.91
N GLN A 70 -6.54 25.46 2.21
CA GLN A 70 -7.57 26.48 2.10
C GLN A 70 -8.93 25.81 2.18
N ASP A 71 -9.59 25.90 3.33
CA ASP A 71 -10.87 25.25 3.61
C ASP A 71 -10.89 23.74 3.33
N ASN A 72 -11.48 23.32 2.22
CA ASN A 72 -11.59 21.95 1.76
C ASN A 72 -10.60 21.62 0.63
N LEU A 73 -9.81 22.60 0.18
CA LEU A 73 -8.79 22.43 -0.85
C LEU A 73 -7.41 22.34 -0.20
N ILE A 74 -6.67 21.29 -0.52
CA ILE A 74 -5.26 21.16 -0.15
C ILE A 74 -4.41 21.01 -1.39
N SER A 75 -3.22 21.64 -1.39
CA SER A 75 -2.23 21.42 -2.43
C SER A 75 -1.18 20.45 -1.92
N LEU A 76 -0.98 19.37 -2.67
CA LEU A 76 -0.02 18.33 -2.36
C LEU A 76 1.13 18.36 -3.35
N LYS A 77 2.37 18.38 -2.85
CA LYS A 77 3.56 18.11 -3.65
C LYS A 77 3.73 16.59 -3.78
N SER A 78 3.67 16.14 -5.02
CA SER A 78 3.87 14.73 -5.42
C SER A 78 5.32 14.26 -5.24
N VAL A 79 5.52 12.96 -5.41
CA VAL A 79 6.83 12.31 -5.41
C VAL A 79 7.77 12.84 -6.49
N ASN A 80 7.24 13.36 -7.61
CA ASN A 80 8.02 13.97 -8.68
C ASN A 80 8.22 15.48 -8.51
N GLY A 81 7.70 16.07 -7.42
CA GLY A 81 7.84 17.49 -7.11
C GLY A 81 6.79 18.42 -7.71
N ASN A 82 5.89 17.90 -8.54
CA ASN A 82 4.75 18.63 -9.10
C ASN A 82 3.60 18.74 -8.08
N TYR A 83 2.76 19.77 -8.22
CA TYR A 83 1.65 20.02 -7.30
C TYR A 83 0.32 19.47 -7.84
N VAL A 84 -0.47 18.88 -6.95
CA VAL A 84 -1.80 18.36 -7.23
C VAL A 84 -2.78 18.96 -6.23
N GLU A 85 -3.88 19.51 -6.74
CA GLU A 85 -4.98 19.99 -5.91
C GLU A 85 -5.88 18.82 -5.50
N CYS A 86 -6.19 18.74 -4.20
CA CYS A 86 -7.06 17.73 -3.65
C CYS A 86 -8.23 18.39 -2.90
N VAL A 87 -9.45 17.94 -3.17
CA VAL A 87 -10.66 18.40 -2.49
C VAL A 87 -11.04 17.38 -1.42
N ILE A 88 -11.01 17.78 -0.15
CA ILE A 88 -11.24 16.91 1.01
C ILE A 88 -12.62 17.19 1.60
N LYS A 89 -13.43 16.17 1.88
CA LYS A 89 -14.76 16.37 2.49
C LYS A 89 -14.68 16.61 3.99
N ASP A 90 -13.78 15.90 4.67
CA ASP A 90 -13.57 16.02 6.12
C ASP A 90 -12.32 16.83 6.47
N LYS A 91 -12.49 17.84 7.33
CA LYS A 91 -11.42 18.76 7.75
C LYS A 91 -10.42 18.16 8.77
N LEU A 92 -10.43 16.85 8.98
CA LEU A 92 -9.68 16.16 10.04
C LEU A 92 -8.21 15.89 9.68
N ILE A 93 -7.56 16.81 8.96
CA ILE A 93 -6.10 16.73 8.73
C ILE A 93 -5.43 17.53 9.84
N ASN A 94 -4.69 16.85 10.72
CA ASN A 94 -3.94 17.47 11.79
C ASN A 94 -3.01 18.57 11.23
N ALA A 95 -2.96 19.74 11.88
CA ALA A 95 -2.16 20.89 11.47
C ALA A 95 -0.66 20.56 11.31
N TYR A 96 -0.16 19.59 12.09
CA TYR A 96 1.24 19.19 12.10
C TYR A 96 1.58 18.09 11.09
N THR A 97 0.58 17.50 10.42
CA THR A 97 0.82 16.44 9.43
C THR A 97 1.53 17.01 8.21
N LYS A 98 2.70 16.45 7.90
CA LYS A 98 3.50 16.81 6.73
C LYS A 98 3.06 16.04 5.48
N TYR A 99 2.81 14.74 5.58
CA TYR A 99 2.46 13.88 4.45
C TYR A 99 1.07 13.28 4.62
N VAL A 100 0.36 13.13 3.51
CA VAL A 100 -0.96 12.49 3.50
C VAL A 100 -1.11 11.56 2.31
N GLY A 101 -1.88 10.48 2.53
CA GLY A 101 -2.44 9.64 1.48
C GLY A 101 -3.92 9.97 1.29
N ILE A 102 -4.33 10.34 0.09
CA ILE A 102 -5.72 10.63 -0.27
C ILE A 102 -6.30 9.43 -1.02
N LYS A 103 -7.42 8.89 -0.51
CA LYS A 103 -8.25 7.93 -1.25
C LYS A 103 -9.37 8.71 -1.94
N GLY A 104 -9.25 8.88 -3.25
CA GLY A 104 -10.14 9.76 -4.00
C GLY A 104 -10.34 9.32 -5.43
N THR A 105 -11.19 10.04 -6.13
CA THR A 105 -11.43 9.88 -7.56
C THR A 105 -10.78 11.03 -8.31
N VAL A 106 -10.13 10.77 -9.44
CA VAL A 106 -9.56 11.83 -10.28
C VAL A 106 -10.68 12.51 -11.06
N SER A 107 -10.77 13.82 -10.98
CA SER A 107 -11.73 14.62 -11.74
C SER A 107 -11.19 15.01 -13.13
N GLU A 108 -12.10 15.48 -13.99
CA GLU A 108 -11.78 15.96 -15.36
C GLU A 108 -10.73 17.08 -15.39
N ASP A 109 -10.63 17.87 -14.33
CA ASP A 109 -9.63 18.94 -14.16
C ASP A 109 -8.35 18.47 -13.46
N LEU A 110 -8.12 17.15 -13.42
CA LEU A 110 -6.94 16.49 -12.84
C LEU A 110 -6.73 16.77 -11.34
N LYS A 111 -7.83 17.02 -10.62
CA LYS A 111 -7.82 17.11 -9.16
C LYS A 111 -8.18 15.76 -8.57
N ILE A 112 -7.85 15.59 -7.29
CA ILE A 112 -8.26 14.39 -6.56
C ILE A 112 -9.37 14.77 -5.61
N VAL A 113 -10.57 14.26 -5.86
CA VAL A 113 -11.71 14.46 -4.97
C VAL A 113 -11.77 13.30 -3.99
N GLU A 114 -11.63 13.60 -2.70
CA GLU A 114 -11.66 12.59 -1.65
C GLU A 114 -13.02 11.88 -1.60
N THR A 115 -12.97 10.55 -1.57
CA THR A 115 -14.15 9.69 -1.58
C THR A 115 -14.18 8.67 -0.45
N ARG A 116 -13.02 8.23 0.03
CA ARG A 116 -12.91 7.15 1.02
C ARG A 116 -11.99 7.48 2.20
N GLY A 117 -11.59 8.73 2.31
CA GLY A 117 -10.84 9.26 3.45
C GLY A 117 -9.39 9.66 3.15
N VAL A 118 -8.79 10.23 4.18
CA VAL A 118 -7.42 10.72 4.22
C VAL A 118 -6.63 9.96 5.28
N ILE A 119 -5.43 9.53 4.93
CA ILE A 119 -4.48 8.87 5.83
C ILE A 119 -3.37 9.88 6.14
N GLN A 120 -3.13 10.15 7.42
CA GLN A 120 -1.99 10.96 7.86
C GLN A 120 -0.74 10.06 7.90
N LEU A 121 0.38 10.57 7.37
CA LEU A 121 1.64 9.85 7.28
C LEU A 121 2.73 10.70 7.94
N ASP A 122 3.49 10.08 8.85
CA ASP A 122 4.53 10.79 9.61
C ASP A 122 5.83 10.93 8.82
N GLU A 123 6.33 9.82 8.28
CA GLU A 123 7.53 9.77 7.45
C GLU A 123 7.26 9.00 6.16
N VAL A 124 7.62 9.59 5.02
CA VAL A 124 7.48 8.96 3.71
C VAL A 124 8.76 9.16 2.92
N ASN A 125 9.35 8.07 2.42
CA ASN A 125 10.44 8.14 1.46
C ASN A 125 9.86 8.21 0.03
N PHE A 126 9.84 9.40 -0.55
CA PHE A 126 9.29 9.64 -1.89
C PHE A 126 10.05 8.93 -2.99
N GLU A 127 11.35 8.67 -2.83
CA GLU A 127 12.14 7.93 -3.81
C GLU A 127 11.64 6.49 -3.93
N VAL A 128 11.45 5.81 -2.79
CA VAL A 128 10.92 4.45 -2.75
C VAL A 128 9.48 4.38 -3.28
N VAL A 129 8.63 5.35 -2.90
CA VAL A 129 7.25 5.41 -3.39
C VAL A 129 7.21 5.63 -4.89
N ASN A 130 8.04 6.54 -5.43
CA ASN A 130 8.10 6.80 -6.87
C ASN A 130 8.56 5.57 -7.64
N GLU A 131 9.59 4.89 -7.16
CA GLU A 131 10.10 3.67 -7.79
C GLU A 131 9.04 2.56 -7.82
N TYR A 132 8.33 2.36 -6.70
CA TYR A 132 7.22 1.41 -6.64
C TYR A 132 6.12 1.74 -7.66
N VAL A 133 5.71 3.01 -7.75
CA VAL A 133 4.70 3.45 -8.72
C VAL A 133 5.17 3.15 -10.15
N ASN A 134 6.41 3.50 -10.49
CA ASN A 134 6.94 3.27 -11.84
C ASN A 134 6.94 1.78 -12.18
N ILE A 135 7.45 0.93 -11.28
CA ILE A 135 7.46 -0.53 -11.48
C ILE A 135 6.03 -1.05 -11.70
N CYS A 136 5.07 -0.64 -10.87
CA CYS A 136 3.68 -1.08 -11.00
C CYS A 136 3.03 -0.61 -12.31
N MET A 137 3.32 0.61 -12.75
CA MET A 137 2.73 1.17 -13.97
C MET A 137 3.36 0.59 -15.23
N GLU A 138 4.69 0.46 -15.28
CA GLU A 138 5.41 -0.15 -16.41
C GLU A 138 5.02 -1.62 -16.62
N ASN A 139 4.73 -2.33 -15.52
CA ASN A 139 4.37 -3.74 -15.57
C ASN A 139 2.86 -3.99 -15.51
N SER A 140 2.03 -2.95 -15.59
CA SER A 140 0.56 -3.06 -15.49
C SER A 140 -0.08 -3.96 -16.55
N ASN A 141 0.59 -4.14 -17.70
CA ASN A 141 0.18 -5.01 -18.80
C ASN A 141 1.08 -6.25 -18.96
N SER A 142 1.99 -6.51 -18.03
CA SER A 142 2.94 -7.62 -18.13
C SER A 142 2.28 -8.93 -17.73
N GLU A 143 2.26 -9.91 -18.65
CA GLU A 143 1.71 -11.26 -18.44
C GLU A 143 2.38 -12.01 -17.27
N VAL A 144 3.60 -11.63 -16.88
CA VAL A 144 4.31 -12.21 -15.73
C VAL A 144 3.72 -11.76 -14.39
N PHE A 145 3.12 -10.56 -14.33
CA PHE A 145 2.49 -10.00 -13.13
C PHE A 145 0.96 -10.18 -13.13
N LEU A 146 0.38 -10.50 -14.28
CA LEU A 146 -0.98 -11.00 -14.41
C LEU A 146 -0.94 -12.52 -14.20
N SER A 147 -0.69 -12.98 -12.97
CA SER A 147 -0.71 -14.41 -12.66
C SER A 147 -1.99 -15.03 -13.20
N SER A 148 -1.83 -15.99 -14.10
CA SER A 148 -2.91 -16.75 -14.71
C SER A 148 -3.83 -17.31 -13.62
N TYR A 149 -5.05 -16.80 -13.55
CA TYR A 149 -6.16 -17.39 -12.80
C TYR A 149 -7.16 -17.98 -13.79
#